data_AF-A0A3D2VMZ9-F1
#
_entry.id   AF-A0A3D2VMZ9-F1
#
_cell.length_a   1.000
_cell.length_b   1.000
_cell.length_c   1.000
_cell.angle_alpha   90.00
_cell.angle_beta   90.00
_cell.angle_gamma   90.00
#
_symmetry.space_group_name_H-M   'P 1'
#
loop_
_entity.id
_entity.type
_entity.pdbx_description
1 polymer ?
#
loop_
_entity_poly.entity_id
_entity_poly.type
_entity_poly.pdbx_seq_one_letter_code
_entity_poly.pdbx_strand_id
1 'polypeptide(L)'
;MSFLLPSDFPLTSRLPRIASFLPASFPLAYSDENYKGSFMARTVLSEKSIRAKSLELLQSTVDGLEEQQLQELARRADEVRLSQLFSAIPSDYRLDRLPSLGTRARNVLKDNNALLFRDIHDWTIRAMLGMWNVGATTVDEVLGALARVNRIGESSAVGHPVAGEALPLGVPSILPLQRSGPGTLGGSPSTGRTIDLRGSGPATARDSVTAWWEVTRALRIISGWSAANRDGAMPLGEVLAELTTVAGVPLLVRQSLELVNSVAVRDLAPEARPNSAEAEIRQWIQTLDNREYLVLTQRLLAAEPVTLASLGAVLSMSRERVRQIERQVQSKALLLFTPEWRPMAQLLSELQGAVGVLAPVEMVPAPTFDLSDLLPSIDVSPLEIVLRLAGDGQIADGFIGFPDLTSLRARSANAIADVLSQGPAERAVLLNALQRAGVPEYVAGQWLATFDLAQSAGKIAEVPRTISDKVALVLATTRKPYTLDQLVVALEDQHGISAIRNALNGDDRFVKVGIKKWTLRELADDAGPTFSGLRDAMTYELTQAGGSMTLKELTAVMVQRHGAARGSVRVYSNQAPFQRVDGVVSIAS
;
A
#
# COMPACT_ATOMS: atom_id res chain seq x y z
N MET A 1 -44.83 30.84 -2.22
CA MET A 1 -43.45 31.07 -1.73
C MET A 1 -42.51 30.42 -2.72
N SER A 2 -42.00 31.23 -3.64
CA SER A 2 -41.08 30.85 -4.70
C SER A 2 -39.67 31.14 -4.24
N PHE A 3 -38.74 30.19 -4.36
CA PHE A 3 -37.31 30.47 -4.21
C PHE A 3 -36.64 30.30 -5.57
N LEU A 4 -36.05 31.41 -6.00
CA LEU A 4 -35.33 31.63 -7.25
C LEU A 4 -33.90 31.10 -7.11
N LEU A 5 -33.45 30.35 -8.13
CA LEU A 5 -32.04 30.10 -8.40
C LEU A 5 -31.49 31.25 -9.25
N PRO A 6 -30.28 31.77 -9.00
CA PRO A 6 -29.61 32.65 -9.94
C PRO A 6 -28.79 31.82 -10.94
N SER A 7 -29.23 31.89 -12.19
CA SER A 7 -28.41 31.70 -13.39
C SER A 7 -27.48 32.91 -13.59
N ASP A 8 -26.31 32.63 -14.17
CA ASP A 8 -25.37 33.55 -14.85
C ASP A 8 -23.99 33.69 -14.19
N PHE A 9 -23.03 32.93 -14.70
CA PHE A 9 -21.63 33.36 -14.77
C PHE A 9 -21.01 32.90 -16.11
N PRO A 10 -20.31 33.79 -16.85
CA PRO A 10 -19.86 33.52 -18.20
C PRO A 10 -18.53 32.75 -18.23
N LEU A 11 -18.49 31.71 -19.07
CA LEU A 11 -17.28 31.02 -19.51
C LEU A 11 -16.49 31.93 -20.45
N THR A 12 -15.42 32.59 -19.97
CA THR A 12 -14.24 32.92 -20.79
C THR A 12 -13.07 33.37 -19.91
N SER A 13 -12.04 32.53 -19.75
CA SER A 13 -10.66 33.02 -19.71
C SER A 13 -9.67 31.88 -19.91
N ARG A 14 -8.89 32.03 -20.98
CA ARG A 14 -7.74 31.25 -21.39
C ARG A 14 -6.78 31.02 -20.22
N LEU A 15 -6.39 29.76 -19.99
CA LEU A 15 -5.16 29.42 -19.26
C LEU A 15 -4.06 29.05 -20.27
N PRO A 16 -2.79 29.36 -19.96
CA PRO A 16 -1.69 29.33 -20.92
C PRO A 16 -1.20 27.90 -21.20
N ARG A 17 -0.74 27.69 -22.44
CA ARG A 17 0.02 26.52 -22.86
C ARG A 17 1.25 26.36 -21.97
N ILE A 18 1.26 25.35 -21.10
CA ILE A 18 2.49 24.85 -20.47
C ILE A 18 3.14 23.92 -21.48
N ALA A 19 4.38 24.26 -21.81
CA ALA A 19 5.22 23.55 -22.75
C ALA A 19 5.49 22.11 -22.27
N SER A 20 5.29 21.19 -23.19
CA SER A 20 5.68 19.79 -23.14
C SER A 20 7.19 19.62 -22.90
N PHE A 21 7.56 19.07 -21.76
CA PHE A 21 8.82 18.35 -21.57
C PHE A 21 8.51 16.85 -21.52
N LEU A 22 8.73 16.16 -22.64
CA LEU A 22 8.79 14.70 -22.71
C LEU A 22 10.21 14.26 -22.32
N PRO A 23 10.42 13.34 -21.37
CA PRO A 23 11.61 12.52 -21.36
C PRO A 23 11.42 11.31 -22.27
N ALA A 24 12.52 10.94 -22.92
CA ALA A 24 12.63 9.94 -23.95
C ALA A 24 12.13 8.55 -23.54
N SER A 25 11.55 7.87 -24.52
CA SER A 25 11.12 6.48 -24.51
C SER A 25 12.26 5.53 -24.10
N PHE A 26 12.03 4.70 -23.09
CA PHE A 26 12.86 3.53 -22.80
C PHE A 26 12.24 2.26 -23.43
N PRO A 27 13.01 1.37 -24.06
CA PRO A 27 12.51 0.11 -24.59
C PRO A 27 12.42 -0.94 -23.49
N LEU A 28 11.21 -1.47 -23.25
CA LEU A 28 10.99 -2.71 -22.51
C LEU A 28 11.31 -3.89 -23.43
N ALA A 29 12.50 -4.46 -23.26
CA ALA A 29 12.80 -5.82 -23.67
C ALA A 29 13.24 -6.59 -22.42
N TYR A 30 12.31 -7.35 -21.83
CA TYR A 30 12.63 -8.38 -20.86
C TYR A 30 12.02 -9.69 -21.37
N SER A 31 12.90 -10.59 -21.79
CA SER A 31 12.59 -11.92 -22.30
C SER A 31 12.13 -12.81 -21.14
N ASP A 32 10.92 -13.34 -21.27
CA ASP A 32 10.28 -14.24 -20.32
C ASP A 32 10.64 -15.70 -20.66
N GLU A 33 11.87 -16.09 -20.35
CA GLU A 33 12.29 -17.50 -20.23
C GLU A 33 12.76 -17.71 -18.80
N ASN A 34 11.84 -17.95 -17.85
CA ASN A 34 12.14 -18.68 -16.59
C ASN A 34 10.91 -18.96 -15.68
N TYR A 35 9.74 -19.27 -16.25
CA TYR A 35 8.64 -19.87 -15.48
C TYR A 35 8.28 -21.26 -16.02
N LYS A 36 9.12 -22.25 -15.70
CA LYS A 36 8.75 -23.67 -15.71
C LYS A 36 8.76 -24.19 -14.28
N GLY A 37 7.68 -24.88 -13.93
CA GLY A 37 7.21 -25.15 -12.58
C GLY A 37 8.20 -25.79 -11.62
N SER A 38 8.11 -25.38 -10.35
CA SER A 38 8.71 -26.09 -9.22
C SER A 38 7.60 -26.74 -8.40
N PHE A 39 7.30 -27.99 -8.74
CA PHE A 39 6.65 -28.93 -7.83
C PHE A 39 7.72 -29.45 -6.86
N MET A 40 7.38 -29.46 -5.56
CA MET A 40 8.23 -29.80 -4.40
C MET A 40 9.18 -30.99 -4.64
N ALA A 41 10.46 -30.70 -4.88
CA ALA A 41 11.55 -31.65 -4.74
C ALA A 41 12.21 -31.46 -3.37
N ARG A 42 12.42 -32.55 -2.62
CA ARG A 42 13.25 -32.58 -1.41
C ARG A 42 14.60 -31.95 -1.73
N THR A 43 14.83 -30.72 -1.30
CA THR A 43 16.17 -30.13 -1.32
C THR A 43 16.91 -30.76 -0.16
N VAL A 44 17.58 -31.88 -0.42
CA VAL A 44 18.53 -32.47 0.53
C VAL A 44 19.67 -31.46 0.67
N LEU A 45 19.64 -30.67 1.73
CA LEU A 45 20.75 -29.77 2.05
C LEU A 45 22.00 -30.62 2.22
N SER A 46 23.09 -30.26 1.54
CA SER A 46 24.37 -30.94 1.72
C SER A 46 24.82 -30.82 3.18
N GLU A 47 25.54 -31.83 3.71
CA GLU A 47 26.05 -31.79 5.10
C GLU A 47 26.86 -30.52 5.38
N LYS A 48 27.59 -30.02 4.38
CA LYS A 48 28.34 -28.76 4.46
C LYS A 48 27.43 -27.54 4.64
N SER A 49 26.27 -27.53 3.98
CA SER A 49 25.27 -26.46 4.11
C SER A 49 24.55 -26.50 5.45
N ILE A 50 24.25 -27.69 5.97
CA ILE A 50 23.63 -27.85 7.29
C ILE A 50 24.59 -27.37 8.38
N ARG A 51 25.87 -27.78 8.33
CA ARG A 51 26.89 -27.35 9.30
C ARG A 51 27.12 -25.84 9.30
N ALA A 52 27.26 -25.23 8.13
CA ALA A 52 27.40 -23.79 8.02
C ALA A 52 26.21 -23.05 8.63
N LYS A 53 24.99 -23.57 8.41
CA LYS A 53 23.78 -22.97 8.96
C LYS A 53 23.64 -23.19 10.47
N SER A 54 23.98 -24.37 10.99
CA SER A 54 24.00 -24.63 12.44
C SER A 54 24.97 -23.71 13.17
N LEU A 55 26.14 -23.43 12.58
CA LEU A 55 27.10 -22.46 13.14
C LEU A 55 26.50 -21.05 13.20
N GLU A 56 25.90 -20.59 12.10
CA GLU A 56 25.26 -19.27 12.04
C GLU A 56 24.13 -19.12 13.09
N LEU A 57 23.32 -20.17 13.27
CA LEU A 57 22.23 -20.20 14.25
C LEU A 57 22.72 -20.24 15.70
N LEU A 58 23.83 -20.93 15.99
CA LEU A 58 24.43 -20.94 17.33
C LEU A 58 25.05 -19.57 17.66
N GLN A 59 25.70 -18.94 16.69
CA GLN A 59 26.28 -17.60 16.83
C GLN A 59 25.24 -16.50 17.07
N SER A 60 24.04 -16.63 16.49
CA SER A 60 22.95 -15.67 16.70
C SER A 60 22.26 -15.80 18.06
N THR A 61 22.39 -16.97 18.70
CA THR A 61 21.49 -17.36 19.80
C THR A 61 22.18 -17.48 21.15
N VAL A 62 23.46 -17.89 21.19
CA VAL A 62 24.20 -18.15 22.43
C VAL A 62 25.24 -17.06 22.68
N ASP A 63 24.86 -16.08 23.49
CA ASP A 63 25.74 -14.98 23.91
C ASP A 63 26.77 -15.47 24.95
N GLY A 64 28.03 -15.04 24.83
CA GLY A 64 29.07 -15.22 25.87
C GLY A 64 29.99 -16.44 25.73
N LEU A 65 29.87 -17.21 24.65
CA LEU A 65 30.83 -18.27 24.32
C LEU A 65 31.99 -17.73 23.47
N GLU A 66 33.21 -18.17 23.75
CA GLU A 66 34.37 -17.83 22.93
C GLU A 66 34.24 -18.45 21.53
N GLU A 67 34.81 -17.79 20.52
CA GLU A 67 34.70 -18.22 19.11
C GLU A 67 35.16 -19.68 18.90
N GLN A 68 36.16 -20.14 19.66
CA GLN A 68 36.63 -21.53 19.64
C GLN A 68 35.60 -22.52 20.21
N GLN A 69 34.85 -22.13 21.25
CA GLN A 69 33.78 -22.94 21.82
C GLN A 69 32.56 -22.99 20.90
N LEU A 70 32.23 -21.89 20.23
CA LEU A 70 31.18 -21.83 19.20
C LEU A 70 31.53 -22.70 17.99
N GLN A 71 32.79 -22.66 17.53
CA GLN A 71 33.27 -23.52 16.45
C GLN A 71 33.25 -25.00 16.83
N GLU A 72 33.62 -25.36 18.07
CA GLU A 72 33.56 -26.76 18.54
C GLU A 72 32.12 -27.25 18.75
N LEU A 73 31.23 -26.40 19.28
CA LEU A 73 29.79 -26.71 19.38
C LEU A 73 29.14 -26.83 18.01
N ALA A 74 29.50 -25.98 17.05
CA ALA A 74 29.04 -26.10 15.67
C ALA A 74 29.58 -27.35 14.98
N ARG A 75 30.84 -27.74 15.26
CA ARG A 75 31.44 -28.99 14.79
C ARG A 75 30.66 -30.21 15.31
N ARG A 76 30.07 -30.09 16.50
CA ARG A 76 29.26 -31.13 17.17
C ARG A 76 27.75 -30.88 17.10
N ALA A 77 27.27 -29.88 16.35
CA ALA A 77 25.85 -29.49 16.33
C ALA A 77 24.90 -30.61 15.86
N ASP A 78 25.46 -31.64 15.23
CA ASP A 78 24.77 -32.86 14.81
C ASP A 78 24.45 -33.79 16.00
N GLU A 79 25.17 -33.64 17.12
CA GLU A 79 25.13 -34.51 18.30
C GLU A 79 24.67 -33.78 19.57
N VAL A 80 24.83 -32.45 19.63
CA VAL A 80 24.44 -31.67 20.81
C VAL A 80 22.92 -31.57 20.89
N ARG A 81 22.39 -32.08 22.00
CA ARG A 81 20.96 -32.10 22.31
C ARG A 81 20.50 -30.73 22.80
N LEU A 82 19.26 -30.33 22.50
CA LEU A 82 18.70 -29.07 23.00
C LEU A 82 18.70 -28.99 24.54
N SER A 83 18.50 -30.11 25.23
CA SER A 83 18.61 -30.21 26.69
C SER A 83 20.00 -29.87 27.24
N GLN A 84 21.06 -30.08 26.45
CA GLN A 84 22.43 -29.72 26.82
C GLN A 84 22.71 -28.24 26.56
N LEU A 85 22.09 -27.65 25.53
CA LEU A 85 22.24 -26.23 25.22
C LEU A 85 21.44 -25.33 26.16
N PHE A 86 20.28 -25.80 26.64
CA PHE A 86 19.34 -25.02 27.45
C PHE A 86 19.03 -25.73 28.76
N SER A 87 20.06 -26.03 29.55
CA SER A 87 19.96 -26.83 30.77
C SER A 87 19.22 -26.15 31.92
N ALA A 88 19.03 -24.83 31.88
CA ALA A 88 18.32 -24.09 32.92
C ALA A 88 16.79 -24.06 32.70
N ILE A 89 16.29 -24.59 31.58
CA ILE A 89 14.85 -24.70 31.31
C ILE A 89 14.29 -25.95 32.01
N PRO A 90 13.25 -25.84 32.86
CA PRO A 90 12.60 -27.01 33.45
C PRO A 90 12.01 -27.95 32.39
N SER A 91 12.15 -29.27 32.60
CA SER A 91 11.63 -30.30 31.70
C SER A 91 10.11 -30.20 31.44
N ASP A 92 9.35 -29.66 32.39
CA ASP A 92 7.91 -29.45 32.31
C ASP A 92 7.51 -28.04 31.81
N TYR A 93 8.48 -27.23 31.37
CA TYR A 93 8.20 -25.94 30.78
C TYR A 93 7.39 -26.09 29.49
N ARG A 94 6.26 -25.38 29.38
CA ARG A 94 5.40 -25.46 28.21
C ARG A 94 5.94 -24.64 27.04
N LEU A 95 6.17 -25.29 25.91
CA LEU A 95 6.74 -24.68 24.71
C LEU A 95 5.78 -23.70 24.01
N ASP A 96 4.46 -23.87 24.20
CA ASP A 96 3.45 -22.93 23.70
C ASP A 96 3.46 -21.57 24.42
N ARG A 97 4.15 -21.48 25.57
CA ARG A 97 4.37 -20.25 26.32
C ARG A 97 5.69 -19.55 26.00
N LEU A 98 6.45 -20.05 25.02
CA LEU A 98 7.69 -19.40 24.61
C LEU A 98 7.41 -17.99 24.07
N PRO A 99 8.09 -16.94 24.59
CA PRO A 99 7.84 -15.57 24.17
C PRO A 99 8.34 -15.36 22.74
N SER A 100 7.54 -14.63 21.96
CA SER A 100 7.86 -14.22 20.59
C SER A 100 8.00 -15.38 19.60
N LEU A 101 7.35 -16.52 19.86
CA LEU A 101 7.23 -17.58 18.86
C LEU A 101 6.11 -17.23 17.86
N GLY A 102 6.44 -17.11 16.59
CA GLY A 102 5.51 -16.91 15.49
C GLY A 102 4.68 -18.14 15.16
N THR A 103 3.60 -17.95 14.41
CA THR A 103 2.59 -18.98 14.12
C THR A 103 3.20 -20.23 13.49
N ARG A 104 4.20 -20.07 12.61
CA ARG A 104 4.86 -21.19 11.92
C ARG A 104 5.68 -22.05 12.89
N ALA A 105 6.49 -21.44 13.75
CA ALA A 105 7.25 -22.16 14.77
C ALA A 105 6.32 -22.89 15.76
N ARG A 106 5.19 -22.28 16.13
CA ARG A 106 4.21 -22.92 17.02
C ARG A 106 3.58 -24.15 16.37
N ASN A 107 3.21 -24.03 15.10
CA ASN A 107 2.64 -25.14 14.34
C ASN A 107 3.65 -26.28 14.21
N VAL A 108 4.93 -25.97 13.94
CA VAL A 108 5.99 -26.99 13.87
C VAL A 108 6.13 -27.77 15.19
N LEU A 109 6.16 -27.08 16.33
CA LEU A 109 6.23 -27.75 17.63
C LEU A 109 4.99 -28.61 17.88
N LYS A 110 3.80 -28.07 17.58
CA LYS A 110 2.52 -28.77 17.73
C LYS A 110 2.41 -30.01 16.83
N ASP A 111 2.81 -29.89 15.57
CA ASP A 111 2.71 -30.95 14.55
C ASP A 111 3.67 -32.11 14.86
N ASN A 112 4.76 -31.84 15.60
CA ASN A 112 5.68 -32.85 16.11
C ASN A 112 5.34 -33.31 17.55
N ASN A 113 4.15 -32.96 18.05
CA ASN A 113 3.66 -33.30 19.39
C ASN A 113 4.62 -32.88 20.53
N ALA A 114 5.32 -31.75 20.34
CA ALA A 114 6.22 -31.16 21.30
C ALA A 114 5.51 -30.03 22.06
N LEU A 115 4.97 -30.34 23.24
CA LEU A 115 4.23 -29.39 24.07
C LEU A 115 5.04 -28.92 25.27
N LEU A 116 5.98 -29.73 25.73
CA LEU A 116 6.85 -29.51 26.87
C LEU A 116 8.32 -29.57 26.45
N PHE A 117 9.20 -28.90 27.20
CA PHE A 117 10.63 -28.89 26.88
C PHE A 117 11.24 -30.31 26.87
N ARG A 118 10.78 -31.21 27.76
CA ARG A 118 11.16 -32.64 27.73
C ARG A 118 10.86 -33.35 26.42
N ASP A 119 9.84 -32.90 25.67
CA ASP A 119 9.44 -33.54 24.42
C ASP A 119 10.46 -33.26 23.29
N ILE A 120 11.30 -32.23 23.45
CA ILE A 120 12.36 -31.84 22.52
C ILE A 120 13.77 -32.04 23.10
N HIS A 121 13.89 -32.68 24.27
CA HIS A 121 15.18 -32.85 24.96
C HIS A 121 16.25 -33.50 24.08
N ASP A 122 15.84 -34.49 23.28
CA ASP A 122 16.74 -35.28 22.45
C ASP A 122 16.86 -34.74 21.02
N TRP A 123 16.19 -33.63 20.72
CA TRP A 123 16.32 -33.00 19.42
C TRP A 123 17.70 -32.36 19.28
N THR A 124 18.20 -32.35 18.06
CA THR A 124 19.41 -31.60 17.66
C THR A 124 19.00 -30.54 16.63
N ILE A 125 19.86 -29.54 16.42
CA ILE A 125 19.61 -28.51 15.39
C ILE A 125 19.47 -29.16 14.01
N ARG A 126 20.27 -30.20 13.73
CA ARG A 126 20.14 -31.01 12.51
C ARG A 126 18.78 -31.70 12.42
N ALA A 127 18.31 -32.33 13.50
CA ALA A 127 17.01 -32.99 13.51
C ALA A 127 15.87 -32.01 13.20
N MET A 128 15.94 -30.79 13.77
CA MET A 128 14.97 -29.73 13.49
C MET A 128 15.01 -29.26 12.04
N LEU A 129 16.20 -29.04 11.47
CA LEU A 129 16.36 -28.67 10.06
C LEU A 129 15.90 -29.78 9.09
N GLY A 130 15.85 -31.03 9.55
CA GLY A 130 15.35 -32.18 8.78
C GLY A 130 13.84 -32.39 8.84
N MET A 131 13.10 -31.65 9.70
CA MET A 131 11.65 -31.78 9.82
C MET A 131 10.92 -31.22 8.60
N TRP A 132 9.80 -31.84 8.27
CA TRP A 132 8.97 -31.43 7.13
C TRP A 132 8.48 -29.98 7.33
N ASN A 133 8.62 -29.14 6.30
CA ASN A 133 8.24 -27.72 6.30
C ASN A 133 8.97 -26.81 7.32
N VAL A 134 10.07 -27.28 7.93
CA VAL A 134 10.88 -26.46 8.85
C VAL A 134 12.03 -25.81 8.09
N GLY A 135 11.99 -24.48 7.99
CA GLY A 135 13.09 -23.69 7.41
C GLY A 135 14.06 -23.19 8.49
N ALA A 136 15.25 -22.75 8.09
CA ALA A 136 16.26 -22.25 9.02
C ALA A 136 15.75 -21.08 9.89
N THR A 137 14.92 -20.18 9.33
CA THR A 137 14.28 -19.09 10.08
C THR A 137 13.38 -19.60 11.21
N THR A 138 12.69 -20.72 10.99
CA THR A 138 11.82 -21.33 12.02
C THR A 138 12.66 -21.99 13.11
N VAL A 139 13.80 -22.60 12.77
CA VAL A 139 14.74 -23.15 13.75
C VAL A 139 15.36 -22.02 14.59
N ASP A 140 15.81 -20.94 13.95
CA ASP A 140 16.34 -19.74 14.61
C ASP A 140 15.35 -19.15 15.62
N GLU A 141 14.09 -19.03 15.21
CA GLU A 141 13.02 -18.49 16.04
C GLU A 141 12.77 -19.35 17.31
N VAL A 142 12.77 -20.68 17.16
CA VAL A 142 12.63 -21.61 18.30
C VAL A 142 13.85 -21.54 19.22
N LEU A 143 15.06 -21.60 18.67
CA LEU A 143 16.30 -21.54 19.45
C LEU A 143 16.43 -20.20 20.18
N GLY A 144 16.14 -19.08 19.52
CA GLY A 144 16.15 -17.74 20.11
C GLY A 144 15.15 -17.60 21.26
N ALA A 145 13.97 -18.21 21.14
CA ALA A 145 12.99 -18.21 22.22
C ALA A 145 13.43 -19.07 23.41
N LEU A 146 14.03 -20.24 23.17
CA LEU A 146 14.60 -21.09 24.22
C LEU A 146 15.74 -20.39 24.95
N ALA A 147 16.67 -19.75 24.22
CA ALA A 147 17.77 -19.00 24.83
C ALA A 147 17.32 -17.87 25.76
N ARG A 148 16.23 -17.17 25.41
CA ARG A 148 15.65 -16.15 26.28
C ARG A 148 15.11 -16.73 27.59
N VAL A 149 14.40 -17.87 27.53
CA VAL A 149 13.89 -18.54 28.73
C VAL A 149 15.01 -19.13 29.58
N ASN A 150 16.03 -19.71 28.95
CA ASN A 150 17.21 -20.25 29.64
C ASN A 150 17.92 -19.19 30.48
N ARG A 151 18.11 -17.97 29.94
CA ARG A 151 18.70 -16.83 30.67
C ARG A 151 17.91 -16.41 31.91
N ILE A 152 16.58 -16.50 31.85
CA ILE A 152 15.69 -16.21 32.99
C ILE A 152 15.84 -17.30 34.08
N GLY A 153 15.94 -18.56 33.66
CA GLY A 153 16.20 -19.69 34.55
C GLY A 153 17.54 -19.59 35.29
N GLU A 154 18.60 -19.23 34.57
CA GLU A 154 19.95 -19.01 35.15
C GLU A 154 19.95 -17.87 36.19
N SER A 155 19.24 -16.78 35.90
CA SER A 155 19.13 -15.64 36.83
C SER A 155 18.37 -16.00 38.12
N SER A 156 17.44 -16.97 38.04
CA SER A 156 16.66 -17.43 39.19
C SER A 156 17.42 -18.44 40.06
N ALA A 157 18.40 -19.15 39.50
CA ALA A 157 19.22 -20.13 40.22
C ALA A 157 20.33 -19.49 41.09
N VAL A 158 20.65 -18.20 40.88
CA VAL A 158 21.76 -17.50 41.56
C VAL A 158 21.33 -16.79 42.85
N GLY A 159 20.05 -16.85 43.25
CA GLY A 159 19.55 -16.09 44.41
C GLY A 159 18.56 -16.83 45.29
N HIS A 160 19.02 -17.79 46.11
CA HIS A 160 18.40 -18.08 47.41
C HIS A 160 19.33 -18.90 48.32
N PRO A 161 19.75 -18.40 49.50
CA PRO A 161 20.12 -19.25 50.60
C PRO A 161 18.86 -19.90 51.17
N VAL A 162 18.96 -21.20 51.48
CA VAL A 162 17.93 -22.00 52.14
C VAL A 162 17.57 -21.35 53.48
N ALA A 163 16.30 -20.97 53.65
CA ALA A 163 15.76 -20.55 54.93
C ALA A 163 14.56 -21.44 55.30
N GLY A 164 14.86 -22.49 56.06
CA GLY A 164 13.91 -23.06 57.00
C GLY A 164 14.25 -22.49 58.37
N GLU A 165 13.41 -21.60 58.90
CA GLU A 165 13.03 -21.55 60.32
C GLU A 165 12.06 -20.40 60.54
N ALA A 166 10.95 -20.73 61.19
CA ALA A 166 9.89 -19.82 61.57
C ALA A 166 10.26 -19.03 62.85
N LEU A 167 9.55 -17.90 63.05
CA LEU A 167 9.18 -17.19 64.30
C LEU A 167 9.38 -15.66 64.16
N PRO A 168 8.74 -14.82 65.00
CA PRO A 168 7.31 -14.50 64.94
C PRO A 168 7.04 -12.98 64.93
N LEU A 169 5.77 -12.64 64.70
CA LEU A 169 5.20 -11.29 64.75
C LEU A 169 5.46 -10.58 66.08
N GLY A 170 5.99 -9.35 66.02
CA GLY A 170 6.15 -8.45 67.16
C GLY A 170 6.02 -6.99 66.74
N VAL A 171 4.83 -6.43 66.94
CA VAL A 171 4.53 -4.99 66.85
C VAL A 171 5.19 -4.27 68.04
N PRO A 172 5.79 -3.07 67.87
CA PRO A 172 5.97 -2.16 68.99
C PRO A 172 5.00 -0.98 68.92
N SER A 173 4.33 -0.81 70.05
CA SER A 173 3.39 0.23 70.43
C SER A 173 3.95 1.65 70.39
N ILE A 174 3.02 2.57 70.10
CA ILE A 174 3.09 4.02 70.26
C ILE A 174 2.99 4.37 71.76
N LEU A 175 3.73 5.43 72.17
CA LEU A 175 3.40 6.54 73.14
C LEU A 175 4.59 6.86 74.09
N PRO A 176 4.66 8.05 74.72
CA PRO A 176 4.17 9.38 74.34
C PRO A 176 5.19 10.53 74.57
N LEU A 177 4.77 11.73 74.12
CA LEU A 177 5.26 13.07 74.43
C LEU A 177 5.82 13.30 75.86
N GLN A 178 6.94 14.02 75.92
CA GLN A 178 7.26 14.93 77.03
C GLN A 178 7.54 16.35 76.53
N ARG A 179 6.83 17.31 77.14
CA ARG A 179 7.00 18.77 77.04
C ARG A 179 7.93 19.27 78.14
N SER A 180 8.59 20.40 77.83
CA SER A 180 9.09 21.52 78.69
C SER A 180 10.58 21.74 78.39
N GLY A 181 11.06 22.87 77.87
CA GLY A 181 10.95 24.27 78.32
C GLY A 181 12.15 25.08 77.76
N PRO A 182 12.30 26.39 78.05
CA PRO A 182 12.44 27.44 77.03
C PRO A 182 13.86 27.98 76.78
N GLY A 183 14.09 28.57 75.60
CA GLY A 183 15.34 29.26 75.26
C GLY A 183 15.24 30.14 74.00
N THR A 184 14.87 31.40 74.23
CA THR A 184 15.17 32.68 73.51
C THR A 184 15.90 32.71 72.15
N LEU A 185 15.24 33.41 71.22
CA LEU A 185 15.70 34.48 70.30
C LEU A 185 16.88 34.24 69.34
N GLY A 186 16.59 34.39 68.04
CA GLY A 186 17.52 35.01 67.09
C GLY A 186 17.50 34.45 65.66
N GLY A 187 16.99 35.26 64.71
CA GLY A 187 17.44 35.20 63.31
C GLY A 187 16.52 34.49 62.31
N SER A 188 15.62 35.25 61.69
CA SER A 188 15.12 34.93 60.34
C SER A 188 16.28 34.92 59.34
N PRO A 189 16.21 34.01 58.35
CA PRO A 189 16.24 34.49 56.98
C PRO A 189 15.07 33.90 56.19
N SER A 190 14.31 34.81 55.58
CA SER A 190 13.34 34.52 54.53
C SER A 190 14.05 33.98 53.29
N THR A 191 14.08 32.66 53.12
CA THR A 191 14.38 32.01 51.84
C THR A 191 13.09 31.85 51.04
N GLY A 192 12.65 32.94 50.42
CA GLY A 192 11.75 32.88 49.27
C GLY A 192 12.54 32.31 48.09
N ARG A 193 12.48 30.99 47.92
CA ARG A 193 13.05 30.31 46.77
C ARG A 193 12.05 30.42 45.62
N THR A 194 12.11 31.53 44.89
CA THR A 194 11.44 31.66 43.59
C THR A 194 12.13 30.67 42.65
N ILE A 195 11.48 29.56 42.33
CA ILE A 195 11.95 28.62 41.30
C ILE A 195 11.70 29.33 39.96
N ASP A 196 12.79 29.68 39.28
CA ASP A 196 12.74 30.23 37.93
C ASP A 196 12.38 29.10 36.95
N LEU A 197 11.08 28.94 36.68
CA LEU A 197 10.53 27.94 35.75
C LEU A 197 10.69 28.33 34.27
N ARG A 198 11.56 29.29 33.92
CA ARG A 198 11.81 29.70 32.52
C ARG A 198 13.01 29.04 31.85
N GLY A 199 13.57 27.99 32.45
CA GLY A 199 14.56 27.13 31.78
C GLY A 199 13.88 26.07 30.93
N SER A 200 13.75 26.30 29.62
CA SER A 200 13.18 25.37 28.64
C SER A 200 14.12 24.20 28.30
N GLY A 201 14.57 23.46 29.32
CA GLY A 201 15.21 22.15 29.19
C GLY A 201 14.20 21.03 29.48
N PRO A 202 14.44 19.79 29.00
CA PRO A 202 13.59 18.66 29.35
C PRO A 202 13.63 18.41 30.87
N ALA A 203 12.45 18.35 31.50
CA ALA A 203 12.32 18.11 32.93
C ALA A 203 12.98 16.78 33.30
N THR A 204 13.79 16.77 34.35
CA THR A 204 14.39 15.52 34.83
C THR A 204 13.34 14.69 35.57
N ALA A 205 13.58 13.38 35.73
CA ALA A 205 12.71 12.51 36.54
C ALA A 205 12.51 13.04 37.97
N ARG A 206 13.51 13.74 38.51
CA ARG A 206 13.45 14.38 39.83
C ARG A 206 12.54 15.61 39.84
N ASP A 207 12.57 16.41 38.78
CA ASP A 207 11.71 17.59 38.64
C ASP A 207 10.24 17.16 38.51
N SER A 208 10.00 16.06 37.81
CA SER A 208 8.66 15.51 37.60
C SER A 208 8.04 14.97 38.89
N VAL A 209 8.81 14.23 39.70
CA VAL A 209 8.36 13.78 41.04
C VAL A 209 8.05 14.98 41.95
N THR A 210 8.82 16.05 41.83
CA THR A 210 8.61 17.28 42.61
C THR A 210 7.31 17.98 42.18
N ALA A 211 7.11 18.17 40.88
CA ALA A 211 5.88 18.73 40.31
C ALA A 211 4.64 17.91 40.71
N TRP A 212 4.73 16.58 40.68
CA TRP A 212 3.66 15.68 41.07
C TRP A 212 3.25 15.86 42.55
N TRP A 213 4.24 15.99 43.43
CA TRP A 213 4.00 16.20 44.85
C TRP A 213 3.38 17.56 45.14
N GLU A 214 3.85 18.60 44.47
CA GLU A 214 3.33 19.98 44.60
C GLU A 214 1.88 20.09 44.14
N VAL A 215 1.54 19.51 42.98
CA VAL A 215 0.15 19.46 42.47
C VAL A 215 -0.74 18.66 43.41
N THR A 216 -0.30 17.50 43.89
CA THR A 216 -1.08 16.68 44.84
C THR A 216 -1.35 17.43 46.14
N ARG A 217 -0.36 18.16 46.65
CA ARG A 217 -0.50 18.99 47.84
C ARG A 217 -1.49 20.14 47.61
N ALA A 218 -1.39 20.81 46.48
CA ALA A 218 -2.27 21.89 46.08
C ALA A 218 -3.74 21.43 45.97
N LEU A 219 -3.97 20.29 45.31
CA LEU A 219 -5.29 19.68 45.21
C LEU A 219 -5.87 19.33 46.58
N ARG A 220 -5.05 18.79 47.52
CA ARG A 220 -5.50 18.52 48.89
C ARG A 220 -5.92 19.77 49.65
N ILE A 221 -5.20 20.88 49.48
CA ILE A 221 -5.55 22.17 50.10
C ILE A 221 -6.90 22.67 49.55
N ILE A 222 -7.09 22.59 48.24
CA ILE A 222 -8.32 22.98 47.56
C ILE A 222 -9.50 22.12 48.02
N SER A 223 -9.34 20.78 48.00
CA SER A 223 -10.37 19.84 48.43
C SER A 223 -10.74 20.01 49.91
N GLY A 224 -9.74 20.20 50.78
CA GLY A 224 -9.98 20.39 52.22
C GLY A 224 -10.72 21.70 52.53
N TRP A 225 -10.39 22.78 51.82
CA TRP A 225 -11.15 24.03 51.95
C TRP A 225 -12.58 23.88 51.42
N SER A 226 -12.75 23.26 50.25
CA SER A 226 -14.08 23.03 49.66
C SER A 226 -14.96 22.20 50.58
N ALA A 227 -14.47 21.05 51.08
CA ALA A 227 -15.23 20.19 51.99
C ALA A 227 -15.67 20.89 53.29
N ALA A 228 -14.92 21.91 53.74
CA ALA A 228 -15.26 22.67 54.94
C ALA A 228 -16.18 23.89 54.70
N ASN A 229 -16.26 24.40 53.46
CA ASN A 229 -16.92 25.67 53.15
C ASN A 229 -17.96 25.58 52.01
N ARG A 230 -18.12 24.39 51.43
CA ARG A 230 -18.98 24.04 50.30
C ARG A 230 -19.60 22.66 50.53
N ASP A 231 -20.34 22.18 49.54
CA ASP A 231 -20.84 20.81 49.53
C ASP A 231 -19.66 19.84 49.33
N GLY A 232 -19.38 19.04 50.36
CA GLY A 232 -18.33 18.02 50.32
C GLY A 232 -18.57 16.91 49.29
N ALA A 233 -19.77 16.82 48.71
CA ALA A 233 -20.09 15.90 47.62
C ALA A 233 -19.75 16.46 46.22
N MET A 234 -19.39 17.74 46.11
CA MET A 234 -19.10 18.36 44.82
C MET A 234 -17.84 17.75 44.17
N PRO A 235 -17.89 17.35 42.88
CA PRO A 235 -16.71 16.88 42.16
C PRO A 235 -15.60 17.92 42.12
N LEU A 236 -14.35 17.50 42.25
CA LEU A 236 -13.19 18.39 42.26
C LEU A 236 -13.10 19.26 40.98
N GLY A 237 -13.50 18.74 39.82
CA GLY A 237 -13.52 19.50 38.58
C GLY A 237 -14.46 20.71 38.62
N GLU A 238 -15.62 20.58 39.27
CA GLU A 238 -16.57 21.67 39.46
C GLU A 238 -16.06 22.69 40.47
N VAL A 239 -15.45 22.22 41.57
CA VAL A 239 -14.78 23.09 42.56
C VAL A 239 -13.69 23.94 41.89
N LEU A 240 -12.84 23.35 41.04
CA LEU A 240 -11.78 24.05 40.34
C LEU A 240 -12.33 25.12 39.38
N ALA A 241 -13.42 24.82 38.66
CA ALA A 241 -14.09 25.78 37.79
C ALA A 241 -14.71 26.93 38.58
N GLU A 242 -15.40 26.65 39.69
CA GLU A 242 -16.09 27.65 40.53
C GLU A 242 -15.09 28.60 41.21
N LEU A 243 -13.96 28.08 41.71
CA LEU A 243 -12.94 28.87 42.42
C LEU A 243 -12.33 30.01 41.59
N THR A 244 -12.45 29.96 40.27
CA THR A 244 -12.04 31.07 39.38
C THR A 244 -12.96 32.30 39.47
N THR A 245 -14.17 32.14 39.99
CA THR A 245 -15.23 33.16 40.00
C THR A 245 -15.66 33.61 41.40
N VAL A 246 -15.32 32.84 42.43
CA VAL A 246 -15.78 33.07 43.81
C VAL A 246 -14.93 34.13 44.53
N ALA A 247 -15.59 35.10 45.14
CA ALA A 247 -14.96 36.05 46.05
C ALA A 247 -14.73 35.44 47.45
N GLY A 248 -13.66 35.88 48.14
CA GLY A 248 -13.38 35.45 49.52
C GLY A 248 -12.58 34.15 49.66
N VAL A 249 -12.03 33.61 48.56
CA VAL A 249 -11.18 32.42 48.60
C VAL A 249 -9.86 32.73 49.34
N PRO A 250 -9.48 31.94 50.37
CA PRO A 250 -8.22 32.14 51.09
C PRO A 250 -7.00 32.14 50.16
N LEU A 251 -5.98 32.94 50.51
CA LEU A 251 -4.78 33.10 49.69
C LEU A 251 -4.11 31.76 49.35
N LEU A 252 -4.01 30.85 50.33
CA LEU A 252 -3.38 29.55 50.15
C LEU A 252 -4.13 28.67 49.12
N VAL A 253 -5.46 28.77 49.05
CA VAL A 253 -6.29 28.05 48.07
C VAL A 253 -6.12 28.64 46.68
N ARG A 254 -6.05 29.98 46.57
CA ARG A 254 -5.76 30.66 45.29
C ARG A 254 -4.37 30.32 44.74
N GLN A 255 -3.34 30.34 45.60
CA GLN A 255 -1.98 29.95 45.22
C GLN A 255 -1.91 28.47 44.79
N SER A 256 -2.66 27.61 45.47
CA SER A 256 -2.77 26.20 45.09
C SER A 256 -3.46 26.02 43.74
N LEU A 257 -4.51 26.81 43.45
CA LEU A 257 -5.19 26.78 42.15
C LEU A 257 -4.30 27.31 41.03
N GLU A 258 -3.55 28.39 41.28
CA GLU A 258 -2.59 28.95 40.34
C GLU A 258 -1.46 27.96 40.02
N LEU A 259 -0.95 27.24 41.03
CA LEU A 259 0.02 26.17 40.84
C LEU A 259 -0.55 25.04 39.96
N VAL A 260 -1.76 24.55 40.25
CA VAL A 260 -2.42 23.50 39.46
C VAL A 260 -2.63 23.93 38.01
N ASN A 261 -2.98 25.20 37.77
CA ASN A 261 -3.21 25.73 36.42
C ASN A 261 -1.92 26.06 35.65
N SER A 262 -0.80 26.23 36.33
CA SER A 262 0.48 26.64 35.70
C SER A 262 1.44 25.49 35.42
N VAL A 263 1.28 24.34 36.09
CA VAL A 263 2.09 23.15 35.83
C VAL A 263 1.69 22.52 34.49
N ALA A 264 2.67 22.32 33.59
CA ALA A 264 2.40 21.67 32.32
C ALA A 264 2.17 20.16 32.51
N VAL A 265 1.19 19.60 31.79
CA VAL A 265 0.84 18.17 31.89
C VAL A 265 2.04 17.25 31.63
N ARG A 266 2.95 17.65 30.73
CA ARG A 266 4.19 16.92 30.43
C ARG A 266 5.15 16.82 31.62
N ASP A 267 5.12 17.77 32.54
CA ASP A 267 5.98 17.77 33.73
C ASP A 267 5.41 16.83 34.81
N LEU A 268 4.11 16.50 34.73
CA LEU A 268 3.44 15.53 35.61
C LEU A 268 3.53 14.09 35.10
N ALA A 269 3.73 13.93 33.79
CA ALA A 269 3.84 12.64 33.14
C ALA A 269 4.98 12.66 32.11
N PRO A 270 6.25 12.80 32.54
CA PRO A 270 7.41 12.76 31.63
C PRO A 270 7.53 11.42 30.89
N GLU A 271 6.97 10.35 31.45
CA GLU A 271 6.87 9.02 30.85
C GLU A 271 5.77 8.90 29.79
N ALA A 272 4.93 9.93 29.62
CA ALA A 272 4.01 10.00 28.50
C ALA A 272 4.85 10.03 27.23
N ARG A 273 4.98 8.86 26.59
CA ARG A 273 5.59 8.70 25.26
C ARG A 273 5.04 9.76 24.31
N PRO A 274 5.79 10.13 23.25
CA PRO A 274 5.25 10.85 22.11
C PRO A 274 3.82 10.43 21.80
N ASN A 275 2.82 11.22 22.20
CA ASN A 275 1.42 10.84 21.98
C ASN A 275 0.94 11.28 20.59
N SER A 276 1.87 11.39 19.65
CA SER A 276 1.63 11.87 18.29
C SER A 276 2.56 11.17 17.33
N ALA A 277 2.07 10.90 16.12
CA ALA A 277 2.83 10.32 15.02
C ALA A 277 4.11 11.11 14.71
N GLU A 278 4.04 12.45 14.72
CA GLU A 278 5.20 13.31 14.46
C GLU A 278 6.34 13.04 15.45
N ALA A 279 6.06 13.11 16.75
CA ALA A 279 7.07 12.93 17.77
C ALA A 279 7.65 11.49 17.79
N GLU A 280 6.88 10.47 17.40
CA GLU A 280 7.37 9.10 17.21
C GLU A 280 8.34 8.99 16.03
N ILE A 281 7.99 9.56 14.86
CA ILE A 281 8.88 9.60 13.70
C ILE A 281 10.16 10.37 14.03
N ARG A 282 10.04 11.55 14.67
CA ARG A 282 11.19 12.36 15.09
C ARG A 282 12.13 11.57 15.99
N GLN A 283 11.58 10.89 17.01
CA GLN A 283 12.36 10.05 17.91
C GLN A 283 13.09 8.95 17.13
N TRP A 284 12.40 8.27 16.22
CA TRP A 284 13.01 7.22 15.40
C TRP A 284 14.14 7.74 14.50
N ILE A 285 13.95 8.87 13.82
CA ILE A 285 14.99 9.50 12.97
C ILE A 285 16.24 9.78 13.80
N GLN A 286 16.08 10.27 15.04
CA GLN A 286 17.21 10.56 15.94
C GLN A 286 17.98 9.31 16.41
N THR A 287 17.41 8.10 16.27
CA THR A 287 18.11 6.84 16.57
C THR A 287 18.98 6.35 15.41
N LEU A 288 18.84 6.93 14.22
CA LEU A 288 19.59 6.52 13.04
C LEU A 288 21.02 7.06 13.11
N ASP A 289 21.99 6.21 12.76
CA ASP A 289 23.36 6.69 12.58
C ASP A 289 23.49 7.55 11.30
N ASN A 290 24.63 8.23 11.12
CA ASN A 290 24.85 9.11 9.98
C ASN A 290 24.68 8.40 8.61
N ARG A 291 25.01 7.10 8.53
CA ARG A 291 24.92 6.33 7.28
C ARG A 291 23.48 5.93 7.01
N GLU A 292 22.77 5.47 8.04
CA GLU A 292 21.35 5.15 8.00
C GLU A 292 20.52 6.37 7.63
N TYR A 293 20.80 7.52 8.25
CA TYR A 293 20.16 8.79 7.93
C TYR A 293 20.40 9.23 6.48
N LEU A 294 21.62 9.07 5.96
CA LEU A 294 21.89 9.35 4.54
C LEU A 294 21.14 8.41 3.60
N VAL A 295 21.02 7.12 3.93
CA VAL A 295 20.23 6.18 3.14
C VAL A 295 18.73 6.49 3.20
N LEU A 296 18.23 6.89 4.36
CA LEU A 296 16.85 7.34 4.53
C LEU A 296 16.54 8.52 3.60
N THR A 297 17.35 9.58 3.68
CA THR A 297 17.10 10.85 2.98
C THR A 297 17.38 10.79 1.49
N GLN A 298 18.45 10.11 1.06
CA GLN A 298 18.89 10.08 -0.34
C GLN A 298 18.27 8.95 -1.17
N ARG A 299 17.62 7.96 -0.53
CA ARG A 299 17.04 6.80 -1.22
C ARG A 299 15.60 6.53 -0.84
N LEU A 300 15.31 6.28 0.44
CA LEU A 300 13.96 5.85 0.85
C LEU A 300 12.93 6.97 0.70
N LEU A 301 13.28 8.18 1.14
CA LEU A 301 12.41 9.35 1.09
C LEU A 301 12.73 10.30 -0.07
N ALA A 302 13.73 10.00 -0.91
CA ALA A 302 14.04 10.85 -2.07
C ALA A 302 13.02 10.64 -3.19
N ALA A 303 12.53 11.73 -3.79
CA ALA A 303 11.71 11.65 -5.01
C ALA A 303 12.44 10.90 -6.13
N GLU A 304 13.74 11.17 -6.29
CA GLU A 304 14.65 10.46 -7.20
C GLU A 304 15.77 9.77 -6.39
N PRO A 305 15.67 8.46 -6.12
CA PRO A 305 16.65 7.75 -5.29
C PRO A 305 18.06 7.74 -5.91
N VAL A 306 19.06 8.24 -5.17
CA VAL A 306 20.47 8.17 -5.57
C VAL A 306 20.91 6.72 -5.69
N THR A 307 21.56 6.35 -6.80
CA THR A 307 21.97 4.95 -7.02
C THR A 307 22.86 4.41 -5.89
N LEU A 308 22.71 3.10 -5.59
CA LEU A 308 23.52 2.42 -4.57
C LEU A 308 25.04 2.58 -4.78
N ALA A 309 25.49 2.65 -6.04
CA ALA A 309 26.90 2.83 -6.37
C ALA A 309 27.39 4.25 -6.06
N SER A 310 26.60 5.27 -6.41
CA SER A 310 26.91 6.68 -6.11
C SER A 310 26.93 6.91 -4.60
N LEU A 311 25.93 6.40 -3.87
CA LEU A 311 25.89 6.53 -2.42
C LEU A 311 27.02 5.74 -1.75
N GLY A 312 27.41 4.59 -2.32
CA GLY A 312 28.58 3.83 -1.89
C GLY A 312 29.88 4.63 -2.02
N ALA A 313 30.07 5.35 -3.13
CA ALA A 313 31.22 6.23 -3.30
C ALA A 313 31.25 7.35 -2.25
N VAL A 314 30.11 8.00 -1.99
CA VAL A 314 29.99 9.06 -0.97
C VAL A 314 30.32 8.53 0.43
N LEU A 315 29.83 7.33 0.78
CA LEU A 315 30.04 6.72 2.08
C LEU A 315 31.37 5.98 2.21
N SER A 316 32.17 5.88 1.13
CA SER A 316 33.36 5.01 1.04
C SER A 316 33.05 3.53 1.36
N MET A 317 31.95 3.02 0.80
CA MET A 317 31.40 1.68 1.06
C MET A 317 31.05 0.97 -0.26
N SER A 318 31.04 -0.36 -0.25
CA SER A 318 30.61 -1.13 -1.41
C SER A 318 29.10 -0.96 -1.67
N ARG A 319 28.68 -1.11 -2.94
CA ARG A 319 27.27 -1.12 -3.35
C ARG A 319 26.43 -2.07 -2.52
N GLU A 320 26.95 -3.28 -2.26
CA GLU A 320 26.23 -4.30 -1.48
C GLU A 320 26.09 -3.89 -0.02
N ARG A 321 27.10 -3.24 0.56
CA ARG A 321 27.01 -2.77 1.95
C ARG A 321 25.97 -1.65 2.10
N VAL A 322 25.86 -0.75 1.13
CA VAL A 322 24.77 0.25 1.12
C VAL A 322 23.40 -0.41 1.03
N ARG A 323 23.25 -1.44 0.19
CA ARG A 323 22.00 -2.22 0.08
C ARG A 323 21.62 -2.89 1.40
N GLN A 324 22.59 -3.40 2.15
CA GLN A 324 22.37 -3.97 3.47
C GLN A 324 21.87 -2.91 4.46
N ILE A 325 22.47 -1.72 4.47
CA ILE A 325 22.00 -0.60 5.31
C ILE A 325 20.58 -0.20 4.92
N GLU A 326 20.27 -0.09 3.62
CA GLU A 326 18.92 0.23 3.16
C GLU A 326 17.88 -0.77 3.68
N ARG A 327 18.15 -2.07 3.57
CA ARG A 327 17.28 -3.11 4.14
C ARG A 327 17.14 -2.98 5.66
N GLN A 328 18.23 -2.67 6.35
CA GLN A 328 18.24 -2.48 7.80
C GLN A 328 17.38 -1.27 8.20
N VAL A 329 17.50 -0.14 7.50
CA VAL A 329 16.68 1.06 7.75
C VAL A 329 15.21 0.77 7.45
N GLN A 330 14.89 0.06 6.36
CA GLN A 330 13.53 -0.38 6.06
C GLN A 330 12.96 -1.28 7.18
N SER A 331 13.73 -2.27 7.64
CA SER A 331 13.30 -3.14 8.75
C SER A 331 13.09 -2.35 10.05
N LYS A 332 13.93 -1.35 10.33
CA LYS A 332 13.75 -0.43 11.47
C LYS A 332 12.51 0.45 11.30
N ALA A 333 12.23 0.94 10.09
CA ALA A 333 11.06 1.76 9.79
C ALA A 333 9.75 0.99 10.00
N LEU A 334 9.71 -0.29 9.62
CA LEU A 334 8.54 -1.14 9.85
C LEU A 334 8.17 -1.29 11.33
N LEU A 335 9.15 -1.14 12.24
CA LEU A 335 8.88 -1.16 13.68
C LEU A 335 8.02 0.03 14.14
N LEU A 336 8.01 1.16 13.40
CA LEU A 336 7.13 2.29 13.72
C LEU A 336 5.64 1.94 13.63
N PHE A 337 5.29 0.83 12.99
CA PHE A 337 3.89 0.44 12.77
C PHE A 337 3.48 -0.75 13.65
N THR A 338 4.26 -1.05 14.69
CA THR A 338 3.94 -2.09 15.69
C THR A 338 3.19 -1.51 16.89
N PRO A 339 2.51 -2.34 17.72
CA PRO A 339 1.73 -1.87 18.87
C PRO A 339 2.52 -1.06 19.92
N GLU A 340 3.84 -1.11 19.89
CA GLU A 340 4.73 -0.32 20.73
C GLU A 340 4.77 1.17 20.33
N TRP A 341 4.51 1.47 19.06
CA TRP A 341 4.49 2.79 18.42
C TRP A 341 3.05 3.15 18.01
N ARG A 342 2.21 3.39 19.02
CA ARG A 342 0.75 3.43 18.87
C ARG A 342 0.28 4.54 17.92
N PRO A 343 0.65 5.82 18.09
CA PRO A 343 0.29 6.88 17.17
C PRO A 343 0.57 6.57 15.69
N MET A 344 1.74 6.03 15.37
CA MET A 344 2.10 5.68 13.99
C MET A 344 1.31 4.49 13.44
N ALA A 345 1.16 3.43 14.24
CA ALA A 345 0.32 2.29 13.88
C ALA A 345 -1.16 2.71 13.68
N GLN A 346 -1.67 3.58 14.54
CA GLN A 346 -3.03 4.12 14.44
C GLN A 346 -3.18 5.00 13.19
N LEU A 347 -2.23 5.89 12.91
CA LEU A 347 -2.26 6.73 11.71
C LEU A 347 -2.30 5.88 10.43
N LEU A 348 -1.45 4.85 10.32
CA LEU A 348 -1.48 3.96 9.17
C LEU A 348 -2.82 3.22 9.06
N SER A 349 -3.37 2.74 10.17
CA SER A 349 -4.68 2.07 10.18
C SER A 349 -5.82 3.00 9.79
N GLU A 350 -5.79 4.26 10.20
CA GLU A 350 -6.76 5.29 9.82
C GLU A 350 -6.65 5.61 8.33
N LEU A 351 -5.43 5.73 7.79
CA LEU A 351 -5.19 5.91 6.36
C LEU A 351 -5.67 4.71 5.54
N GLN A 352 -5.36 3.48 5.96
CA GLN A 352 -5.86 2.27 5.31
C GLN A 352 -7.38 2.18 5.35
N GLY A 353 -8.01 2.57 6.48
CA GLY A 353 -9.47 2.63 6.61
C GLY A 353 -10.12 3.69 5.72
N ALA A 354 -9.49 4.87 5.60
CA ALA A 354 -9.98 5.96 4.76
C ALA A 354 -9.84 5.66 3.26
N VAL A 355 -8.75 5.01 2.85
CA VAL A 355 -8.48 4.65 1.45
C VAL A 355 -9.24 3.39 1.03
N GLY A 356 -9.30 2.40 1.90
CA GLY A 356 -9.70 1.05 1.54
C GLY A 356 -8.73 0.46 0.50
N VAL A 357 -9.23 0.18 -0.70
CA VAL A 357 -8.41 -0.39 -1.79
C VAL A 357 -7.77 0.71 -2.65
N LEU A 358 -8.53 1.77 -2.96
CA LEU A 358 -8.15 2.82 -3.89
C LEU A 358 -8.97 4.07 -3.59
N ALA A 359 -8.30 5.23 -3.49
CA ALA A 359 -8.94 6.53 -3.35
C ALA A 359 -8.16 7.61 -4.14
N PRO A 360 -8.81 8.68 -4.62
CA PRO A 360 -8.10 9.87 -5.08
C PRO A 360 -7.31 10.50 -3.93
N VAL A 361 -6.08 10.94 -4.18
CA VAL A 361 -5.20 11.53 -3.14
C VAL A 361 -5.86 12.74 -2.47
N GLU A 362 -6.58 13.55 -3.23
CA GLU A 362 -7.32 14.73 -2.76
C GLU A 362 -8.47 14.43 -1.79
N MET A 363 -8.98 13.19 -1.78
CA MET A 363 -10.04 12.76 -0.85
C MET A 363 -9.48 12.20 0.47
N VAL A 364 -8.16 12.04 0.56
CA VAL A 364 -7.51 11.38 1.69
C VAL A 364 -7.03 12.43 2.67
N PRO A 365 -7.38 12.31 3.97
CA PRO A 365 -6.90 13.25 4.98
C PRO A 365 -5.38 13.16 5.06
N ALA A 366 -4.70 14.25 4.70
CA ALA A 366 -3.26 14.33 4.79
C ALA A 366 -2.81 14.37 6.27
N PRO A 367 -1.81 13.57 6.67
CA PRO A 367 -1.22 13.70 7.99
C PRO A 367 -0.65 15.11 8.21
N THR A 368 -0.92 15.70 9.36
CA THR A 368 -0.38 17.00 9.74
C THR A 368 0.84 16.79 10.64
N PHE A 369 2.03 16.75 10.04
CA PHE A 369 3.28 16.80 10.78
C PHE A 369 4.34 17.60 10.01
N ASP A 370 5.19 18.31 10.75
CA ASP A 370 6.33 19.04 10.21
C ASP A 370 7.61 18.31 10.57
N LEU A 371 8.44 17.99 9.57
CA LEU A 371 9.76 17.36 9.76
C LEU A 371 10.85 18.17 9.06
N SER A 372 10.58 19.41 8.66
CA SER A 372 11.48 20.23 7.82
C SER A 372 12.82 20.53 8.48
N ASP A 373 12.86 20.57 9.81
CA ASP A 373 14.09 20.74 10.59
C ASP A 373 14.98 19.48 10.57
N LEU A 374 14.37 18.29 10.57
CA LEU A 374 15.08 17.00 10.52
C LEU A 374 15.33 16.51 9.09
N LEU A 375 14.53 16.95 8.12
CA LEU A 375 14.55 16.53 6.72
C LEU A 375 14.52 17.75 5.78
N PRO A 376 15.48 18.70 5.90
CA PRO A 376 15.42 20.00 5.23
C PRO A 376 15.50 19.92 3.69
N SER A 377 16.02 18.82 3.16
CA SER A 377 16.25 18.63 1.72
C SER A 377 15.21 17.74 1.04
N ILE A 378 14.13 17.38 1.74
CA ILE A 378 13.13 16.42 1.25
C ILE A 378 11.87 17.17 0.82
N ASP A 379 11.56 17.08 -0.47
CA ASP A 379 10.33 17.60 -1.07
C ASP A 379 9.28 16.47 -1.18
N VAL A 380 8.88 15.93 -0.03
CA VAL A 380 7.94 14.80 0.06
C VAL A 380 6.86 15.12 1.08
N SER A 381 5.61 14.88 0.70
CA SER A 381 4.47 15.14 1.58
C SER A 381 4.48 14.23 2.82
N PRO A 382 3.91 14.67 3.96
CA PRO A 382 3.74 13.82 5.15
C PRO A 382 3.08 12.48 4.84
N LEU A 383 2.05 12.47 3.97
CA LEU A 383 1.36 11.26 3.53
C LEU A 383 2.35 10.28 2.88
N GLU A 384 3.15 10.76 1.94
CA GLU A 384 4.09 9.93 1.21
C GLU A 384 5.25 9.42 2.09
N ILE A 385 5.68 10.19 3.09
CA ILE A 385 6.63 9.73 4.11
C ILE A 385 6.07 8.51 4.85
N VAL A 386 4.82 8.56 5.32
CA VAL A 386 4.19 7.44 6.03
C VAL A 386 4.15 6.19 5.15
N LEU A 387 3.71 6.31 3.89
CA LEU A 387 3.59 5.17 2.97
C LEU A 387 4.95 4.55 2.64
N ARG A 388 5.96 5.39 2.34
CA ARG A 388 7.32 4.90 2.03
C ARG A 388 7.96 4.18 3.21
N LEU A 389 7.72 4.64 4.44
CA LEU A 389 8.22 4.00 5.65
C LEU A 389 7.44 2.72 6.00
N ALA A 390 6.12 2.72 5.82
CA ALA A 390 5.28 1.55 6.03
C ALA A 390 5.60 0.44 5.02
N GLY A 391 6.09 0.80 3.84
CA GLY A 391 6.33 -0.16 2.75
C GLY A 391 5.02 -0.81 2.24
N ASP A 392 3.89 -0.28 2.65
CA ASP A 392 2.54 -0.73 2.32
C ASP A 392 1.77 0.49 1.80
N GLY A 393 1.22 0.35 0.59
CA GLY A 393 0.57 1.43 -0.13
C GLY A 393 1.48 2.23 -1.06
N GLN A 394 0.88 2.80 -2.10
CA GLN A 394 1.56 3.56 -3.15
C GLN A 394 0.72 4.77 -3.56
N ILE A 395 1.39 5.82 -4.04
CA ILE A 395 0.75 6.95 -4.71
C ILE A 395 1.21 6.96 -6.17
N ALA A 396 0.25 6.95 -7.10
CA ALA A 396 0.52 7.04 -8.54
C ALA A 396 -0.70 7.60 -9.27
N ASP A 397 -0.47 8.40 -10.32
CA ASP A 397 -1.51 8.96 -11.19
C ASP A 397 -2.62 9.74 -10.44
N GLY A 398 -2.30 10.36 -9.30
CA GLY A 398 -3.29 11.07 -8.47
C GLY A 398 -4.13 10.17 -7.55
N PHE A 399 -3.80 8.89 -7.47
CA PHE A 399 -4.46 7.90 -6.61
C PHE A 399 -3.52 7.39 -5.53
N ILE A 400 -4.11 6.98 -4.41
CA ILE A 400 -3.48 6.18 -3.38
C ILE A 400 -4.20 4.83 -3.30
N GLY A 401 -3.46 3.75 -3.11
CA GLY A 401 -4.06 2.43 -2.96
C GLY A 401 -3.23 1.48 -2.11
N PHE A 402 -3.93 0.51 -1.51
CA PHE A 402 -3.36 -0.51 -0.64
C PHE A 402 -3.76 -1.93 -1.13
N PRO A 403 -2.87 -2.94 -0.98
CA PRO A 403 -1.46 -2.82 -0.60
C PRO A 403 -0.58 -2.34 -1.77
N ASP A 404 -0.99 -2.62 -3.01
CA ASP A 404 -0.18 -2.37 -4.21
C ASP A 404 -1.02 -1.86 -5.38
N LEU A 405 -0.79 -0.59 -5.77
CA LEU A 405 -1.41 0.02 -6.94
C LEU A 405 -0.97 -0.64 -8.24
N THR A 406 0.26 -1.14 -8.32
CA THR A 406 0.80 -1.76 -9.54
C THR A 406 -0.02 -3.00 -9.92
N SER A 407 -0.25 -3.89 -8.96
CA SER A 407 -1.10 -5.08 -9.13
C SER A 407 -2.55 -4.71 -9.46
N LEU A 408 -3.11 -3.68 -8.81
CA LEU A 408 -4.48 -3.24 -9.11
C LEU A 408 -4.59 -2.67 -10.54
N ARG A 409 -3.60 -1.89 -10.98
CA ARG A 409 -3.52 -1.35 -12.34
C ARG A 409 -3.40 -2.45 -13.38
N ALA A 410 -2.57 -3.47 -13.12
CA ALA A 410 -2.45 -4.64 -14.00
C ALA A 410 -3.77 -5.41 -14.14
N ARG A 411 -4.45 -5.70 -13.02
CA ARG A 411 -5.77 -6.36 -13.04
C ARG A 411 -6.83 -5.51 -13.77
N SER A 412 -6.81 -4.19 -13.53
CA SER A 412 -7.71 -3.25 -14.20
C SER A 412 -7.48 -3.24 -15.71
N ALA A 413 -6.23 -3.18 -16.15
CA ALA A 413 -5.86 -3.23 -17.56
C ALA A 413 -6.34 -4.53 -18.23
N ASN A 414 -6.14 -5.68 -17.58
CA ASN A 414 -6.62 -6.97 -18.10
C ASN A 414 -8.16 -7.00 -18.18
N ALA A 415 -8.86 -6.53 -17.15
CA ALA A 415 -10.32 -6.48 -17.16
C ALA A 415 -10.87 -5.56 -18.27
N ILE A 416 -10.19 -4.44 -18.54
CA ILE A 416 -10.52 -3.56 -19.66
C ILE A 416 -10.25 -4.28 -21.00
N ALA A 417 -9.06 -4.87 -21.17
CA ALA A 417 -8.67 -5.57 -22.39
C ALA A 417 -9.61 -6.74 -22.72
N ASP A 418 -10.02 -7.51 -21.71
CA ASP A 418 -10.96 -8.61 -21.86
C ASP A 418 -12.31 -8.14 -22.42
N VAL A 419 -12.82 -7.01 -21.92
CA VAL A 419 -14.06 -6.39 -22.44
C VAL A 419 -13.85 -5.90 -23.87
N LEU A 420 -12.75 -5.19 -24.13
CA LEU A 420 -12.46 -4.59 -25.43
C LEU A 420 -12.08 -5.61 -26.51
N SER A 421 -11.68 -6.83 -26.13
CA SER A 421 -11.46 -7.95 -27.05
C SER A 421 -12.72 -8.35 -27.83
N GLN A 422 -13.90 -8.01 -27.30
CA GLN A 422 -15.20 -8.21 -27.96
C GLN A 422 -15.63 -7.01 -28.83
N GLY A 423 -14.78 -5.98 -28.93
CA GLY A 423 -15.03 -4.75 -29.65
C GLY A 423 -15.31 -3.55 -28.74
N PRO A 424 -15.67 -2.38 -29.32
CA PRO A 424 -15.93 -1.16 -28.57
C PRO A 424 -17.09 -1.32 -27.59
N ALA A 425 -16.88 -0.89 -26.34
CA ALA A 425 -17.81 -1.09 -25.24
C ALA A 425 -18.37 0.23 -24.70
N GLU A 426 -19.55 0.18 -24.10
CA GLU A 426 -20.09 1.33 -23.36
C GLU A 426 -19.31 1.54 -22.06
N ARG A 427 -19.19 2.80 -21.62
CA ARG A 427 -18.50 3.17 -20.38
C ARG A 427 -19.02 2.35 -19.18
N ALA A 428 -20.33 2.15 -19.06
CA ALA A 428 -20.93 1.38 -17.97
C ALA A 428 -20.41 -0.07 -17.90
N VAL A 429 -20.14 -0.72 -19.04
CA VAL A 429 -19.62 -2.08 -19.09
C VAL A 429 -18.19 -2.14 -18.53
N LEU A 430 -17.36 -1.16 -18.88
CA LEU A 430 -15.99 -1.06 -18.38
C LEU A 430 -15.95 -0.74 -16.87
N LEU A 431 -16.83 0.13 -16.39
CA LEU A 431 -16.95 0.40 -14.95
C LEU A 431 -17.33 -0.86 -14.17
N ASN A 432 -18.28 -1.65 -14.68
CA ASN A 432 -18.64 -2.93 -14.07
C ASN A 432 -17.47 -3.93 -14.06
N ALA A 433 -16.66 -3.97 -15.12
CA ALA A 433 -15.47 -4.81 -15.18
C ALA A 433 -14.41 -4.39 -14.15
N LEU A 434 -14.17 -3.08 -14.01
CA LEU A 434 -13.26 -2.54 -12.98
C LEU A 434 -13.73 -2.86 -11.56
N GLN A 435 -15.04 -2.76 -11.30
CA GLN A 435 -15.60 -3.15 -10.00
C GLN A 435 -15.34 -4.62 -9.67
N ARG A 436 -15.52 -5.53 -10.65
CA ARG A 436 -15.17 -6.95 -10.48
C ARG A 436 -13.68 -7.19 -10.29
N ALA A 437 -12.82 -6.30 -10.80
CA ALA A 437 -11.37 -6.31 -10.58
C ALA A 437 -10.95 -5.76 -9.20
N GLY A 438 -11.91 -5.28 -8.39
CA GLY A 438 -11.70 -4.76 -7.04
C GLY A 438 -11.62 -3.24 -6.94
N VAL A 439 -11.93 -2.50 -8.01
CA VAL A 439 -11.94 -1.03 -7.99
C VAL A 439 -13.26 -0.53 -7.37
N PRO A 440 -13.23 0.34 -6.35
CA PRO A 440 -14.46 0.87 -5.76
C PRO A 440 -15.30 1.66 -6.77
N GLU A 441 -16.64 1.54 -6.68
CA GLU A 441 -17.57 2.16 -7.63
C GLU A 441 -17.40 3.70 -7.71
N TYR A 442 -17.26 4.36 -6.57
CA TYR A 442 -17.17 5.82 -6.49
C TYR A 442 -15.93 6.40 -7.20
N VAL A 443 -14.88 5.61 -7.39
CA VAL A 443 -13.61 6.03 -8.01
C VAL A 443 -13.37 5.43 -9.39
N ALA A 444 -14.09 4.36 -9.75
CA ALA A 444 -13.88 3.62 -11.00
C ALA A 444 -13.90 4.51 -12.26
N GLY A 445 -14.74 5.56 -12.26
CA GLY A 445 -14.82 6.51 -13.37
C GLY A 445 -13.58 7.38 -13.55
N GLN A 446 -12.96 7.82 -12.47
CA GLN A 446 -11.71 8.60 -12.51
C GLN A 446 -10.53 7.67 -12.79
N TRP A 447 -10.52 6.48 -12.17
CA TRP A 447 -9.50 5.46 -12.42
C TRP A 447 -9.45 5.03 -13.89
N LEU A 448 -10.61 4.79 -14.52
CA LEU A 448 -10.72 4.48 -15.95
C LEU A 448 -10.12 5.57 -16.83
N ALA A 449 -10.22 6.84 -16.42
CA ALA A 449 -9.68 7.97 -17.17
C ALA A 449 -8.14 8.03 -17.15
N THR A 450 -7.47 7.25 -16.28
CA THR A 450 -6.00 7.13 -16.28
C THR A 450 -5.47 6.17 -17.34
N PHE A 451 -6.35 5.45 -18.05
CA PHE A 451 -5.98 4.56 -19.14
C PHE A 451 -6.08 5.30 -20.47
N ASP A 452 -5.07 5.10 -21.33
CA ASP A 452 -5.06 5.66 -22.68
C ASP A 452 -6.04 4.87 -23.56
N LEU A 453 -7.28 5.36 -23.65
CA LEU A 453 -8.39 4.72 -24.36
C LEU A 453 -9.03 5.70 -25.34
N ALA A 454 -9.39 5.22 -26.53
CA ALA A 454 -10.09 6.01 -27.52
C ALA A 454 -11.59 6.04 -27.24
N GLN A 455 -12.23 7.17 -27.58
CA GLN A 455 -13.68 7.31 -27.55
C GLN A 455 -14.20 7.58 -28.96
N SER A 456 -15.22 6.84 -29.39
CA SER A 456 -15.88 7.01 -30.69
C SER A 456 -17.37 6.75 -30.55
N ALA A 457 -18.20 7.70 -31.00
CA ALA A 457 -19.67 7.65 -30.94
C ALA A 457 -20.25 7.09 -29.62
N GLY A 458 -19.72 7.57 -28.48
CA GLY A 458 -20.19 7.20 -27.13
C GLY A 458 -19.68 5.86 -26.60
N LYS A 459 -18.87 5.12 -27.38
CA LYS A 459 -18.21 3.89 -26.96
C LYS A 459 -16.71 4.12 -26.73
N ILE A 460 -16.13 3.26 -25.91
CA ILE A 460 -14.70 3.26 -25.55
C ILE A 460 -14.05 2.05 -26.22
N ALA A 461 -12.84 2.24 -26.74
CA ALA A 461 -12.04 1.21 -27.37
C ALA A 461 -10.54 1.42 -27.11
N GLU A 462 -9.73 0.44 -27.51
CA GLU A 462 -8.27 0.60 -27.54
C GLU A 462 -7.88 1.73 -28.51
N VAL A 463 -6.79 2.43 -28.21
CA VAL A 463 -6.30 3.51 -29.06
C VAL A 463 -5.83 2.94 -30.41
N PRO A 464 -6.48 3.31 -31.52
CA PRO A 464 -6.14 2.77 -32.82
C PRO A 464 -4.79 3.30 -33.31
N ARG A 465 -3.89 2.38 -33.70
CA ARG A 465 -2.51 2.73 -34.11
C ARG A 465 -2.37 2.91 -35.62
N THR A 466 -3.24 2.28 -36.40
CA THR A 466 -3.19 2.32 -37.87
C THR A 466 -4.48 2.89 -38.47
N ILE A 467 -4.44 3.29 -39.75
CA ILE A 467 -5.65 3.71 -40.48
C ILE A 467 -6.69 2.58 -40.48
N SER A 468 -6.25 1.34 -40.66
CA SER A 468 -7.14 0.17 -40.57
C SER A 468 -7.82 0.09 -39.20
N ASP A 469 -7.09 0.25 -38.10
CA ASP A 469 -7.69 0.17 -36.75
C ASP A 469 -8.71 1.28 -36.51
N LYS A 470 -8.44 2.51 -36.99
CA LYS A 470 -9.39 3.61 -36.89
C LYS A 470 -10.67 3.33 -37.68
N VAL A 471 -10.54 2.78 -38.90
CA VAL A 471 -11.70 2.40 -39.72
C VAL A 471 -12.48 1.26 -39.08
N ALA A 472 -11.79 0.25 -38.55
CA ALA A 472 -12.41 -0.85 -37.81
C ALA A 472 -13.22 -0.32 -36.62
N LEU A 473 -12.65 0.61 -35.84
CA LEU A 473 -13.34 1.24 -34.71
C LEU A 473 -14.63 1.95 -35.14
N VAL A 474 -14.60 2.74 -36.22
CA VAL A 474 -15.79 3.43 -36.74
C VAL A 474 -16.88 2.42 -37.16
N LEU A 475 -16.50 1.38 -37.90
CA LEU A 475 -17.43 0.38 -38.40
C LEU A 475 -18.00 -0.50 -37.27
N ALA A 476 -17.17 -0.90 -36.30
CA ALA A 476 -17.59 -1.70 -35.14
C ALA A 476 -18.57 -0.91 -34.25
N THR A 477 -18.31 0.38 -34.06
CA THR A 477 -19.16 1.23 -33.23
C THR A 477 -20.51 1.53 -33.90
N THR A 478 -20.50 1.85 -35.20
CA THR A 478 -21.71 2.25 -35.94
C THR A 478 -22.53 1.07 -36.46
N ARG A 479 -21.90 -0.11 -36.58
CA ARG A 479 -22.47 -1.35 -37.14
C ARG A 479 -23.17 -1.16 -38.48
N LYS A 480 -22.67 -0.27 -39.33
CA LYS A 480 -23.22 0.03 -40.66
C LYS A 480 -22.11 0.02 -41.71
N PRO A 481 -22.39 -0.36 -42.97
CA PRO A 481 -21.43 -0.21 -44.05
C PRO A 481 -21.23 1.25 -44.44
N TYR A 482 -19.98 1.65 -44.67
CA TYR A 482 -19.62 3.02 -45.06
C TYR A 482 -19.00 3.06 -46.46
N THR A 483 -19.20 4.16 -47.17
CA THR A 483 -18.37 4.50 -48.33
C THR A 483 -17.03 5.09 -47.90
N LEU A 484 -16.04 5.08 -48.81
CA LEU A 484 -14.75 5.72 -48.53
C LEU A 484 -14.91 7.21 -48.18
N ASP A 485 -15.82 7.92 -48.86
CA ASP A 485 -16.10 9.33 -48.57
C ASP A 485 -16.69 9.51 -47.15
N GLN A 486 -17.59 8.61 -46.75
CA GLN A 486 -18.16 8.63 -45.40
C GLN A 486 -17.11 8.30 -44.34
N LEU A 487 -16.16 7.39 -44.64
CA LEU A 487 -15.05 7.07 -43.73
C LEU A 487 -14.09 8.25 -43.57
N VAL A 488 -13.79 8.99 -44.66
CA VAL A 488 -12.97 10.22 -44.55
C VAL A 488 -13.62 11.21 -43.58
N VAL A 489 -14.93 11.41 -43.69
CA VAL A 489 -15.67 12.30 -42.79
C VAL A 489 -15.67 11.76 -41.36
N ALA A 490 -15.93 10.46 -41.17
CA ALA A 490 -16.07 9.84 -39.85
C ALA A 490 -14.75 9.71 -39.07
N LEU A 491 -13.61 9.66 -39.78
CA LEU A 491 -12.29 9.59 -39.15
C LEU A 491 -11.79 10.95 -38.67
N GLU A 492 -12.40 12.05 -39.14
CA GLU A 492 -12.01 13.45 -38.84
C GLU A 492 -10.52 13.78 -39.08
N ASP A 493 -9.79 12.89 -39.77
CA ASP A 493 -8.36 12.95 -40.05
C ASP A 493 -8.08 13.40 -41.49
N GLN A 494 -6.88 13.95 -41.73
CA GLN A 494 -6.40 14.33 -43.07
C GLN A 494 -5.98 13.14 -43.96
N HIS A 495 -6.52 11.94 -43.72
CA HIS A 495 -6.21 10.78 -44.54
C HIS A 495 -6.97 10.83 -45.87
N GLY A 496 -6.22 10.85 -46.98
CA GLY A 496 -6.82 10.80 -48.31
C GLY A 496 -7.51 9.47 -48.60
N ILE A 497 -8.55 9.51 -49.45
CA ILE A 497 -9.33 8.34 -49.90
C ILE A 497 -8.45 7.16 -50.34
N SER A 498 -7.35 7.45 -51.04
CA SER A 498 -6.41 6.42 -51.51
C SER A 498 -5.72 5.66 -50.37
N ALA A 499 -5.35 6.35 -49.29
CA ALA A 499 -4.70 5.72 -48.13
C ALA A 499 -5.67 4.78 -47.40
N ILE A 500 -6.91 5.24 -47.16
CA ILE A 500 -7.97 4.43 -46.55
C ILE A 500 -8.27 3.21 -47.42
N ARG A 501 -8.39 3.39 -48.74
CA ARG A 501 -8.64 2.27 -49.66
C ARG A 501 -7.51 1.23 -49.62
N ASN A 502 -6.26 1.67 -49.60
CA ASN A 502 -5.12 0.76 -49.55
C ASN A 502 -5.08 -0.01 -48.23
N ALA A 503 -5.36 0.66 -47.11
CA ALA A 503 -5.47 0.05 -45.79
C ALA A 503 -6.58 -1.02 -45.75
N LEU A 504 -7.75 -0.71 -46.28
CA LEU A 504 -8.88 -1.65 -46.36
C LEU A 504 -8.63 -2.86 -47.27
N ASN A 505 -7.98 -2.66 -48.41
CA ASN A 505 -7.67 -3.75 -49.34
C ASN A 505 -6.60 -4.71 -48.78
N GLY A 506 -5.69 -4.21 -47.93
CA GLY A 506 -4.58 -4.98 -47.38
C GLY A 506 -4.88 -5.67 -46.04
N ASP A 507 -6.11 -5.56 -45.54
CA ASP A 507 -6.51 -6.05 -44.22
C ASP A 507 -7.76 -6.93 -44.33
N ASP A 508 -7.61 -8.21 -43.98
CA ASP A 508 -8.63 -9.24 -44.14
C ASP A 508 -9.87 -9.03 -43.26
N ARG A 509 -9.79 -8.14 -42.25
CA ARG A 509 -10.93 -7.77 -41.39
C ARG A 509 -12.04 -7.07 -42.16
N PHE A 510 -11.73 -6.46 -43.30
CA PHE A 510 -12.69 -5.70 -44.08
C PHE A 510 -13.21 -6.48 -45.26
N VAL A 511 -14.46 -6.16 -45.63
CA VAL A 511 -15.06 -6.72 -46.82
C VAL A 511 -15.95 -5.70 -47.52
N LYS A 512 -15.99 -5.78 -48.85
CA LYS A 512 -16.94 -5.00 -49.63
C LYS A 512 -18.30 -5.66 -49.59
N VAL A 513 -19.32 -4.86 -49.31
CA VAL A 513 -20.75 -5.24 -49.42
C VAL A 513 -21.46 -4.43 -50.52
N GLY A 514 -20.68 -3.71 -51.32
CA GLY A 514 -21.13 -3.01 -52.52
C GLY A 514 -19.94 -2.37 -53.24
N ILE A 515 -20.21 -1.69 -54.36
CA ILE A 515 -19.14 -1.15 -55.22
C ILE A 515 -18.29 -0.10 -54.51
N LYS A 516 -18.91 0.67 -53.62
CA LYS A 516 -18.24 1.71 -52.83
C LYS A 516 -18.32 1.48 -51.32
N LYS A 517 -19.04 0.44 -50.87
CA LYS A 517 -19.36 0.24 -49.45
C LYS A 517 -18.51 -0.87 -48.84
N TRP A 518 -17.99 -0.58 -47.66
CA TRP A 518 -17.15 -1.45 -46.86
C TRP A 518 -17.77 -1.66 -45.48
N THR A 519 -17.58 -2.85 -44.94
CA THR A 519 -17.96 -3.20 -43.58
C THR A 519 -16.90 -4.13 -42.98
N LEU A 520 -17.02 -4.42 -41.68
CA LEU A 520 -16.24 -5.48 -41.05
C LEU A 520 -16.78 -6.84 -41.49
N ARG A 521 -15.88 -7.80 -41.69
CA ARG A 521 -16.22 -9.16 -42.14
C ARG A 521 -17.20 -9.85 -41.20
N GLU A 522 -17.03 -9.69 -39.90
CA GLU A 522 -17.94 -10.22 -38.87
C GLU A 522 -19.37 -9.63 -38.94
N LEU A 523 -19.53 -8.48 -39.61
CA LEU A 523 -20.83 -7.81 -39.82
C LEU A 523 -21.39 -8.05 -41.22
N ALA A 524 -20.69 -8.83 -42.06
CA ALA A 524 -21.07 -9.00 -43.46
C ALA A 524 -22.48 -9.61 -43.59
N ASP A 525 -22.80 -10.58 -42.74
CA ASP A 525 -24.09 -11.28 -42.77
C ASP A 525 -25.27 -10.32 -42.51
N ASP A 526 -25.11 -9.35 -41.61
CA ASP A 526 -26.11 -8.32 -41.32
C ASP A 526 -26.13 -7.19 -42.37
N ALA A 527 -25.00 -6.97 -43.06
CA ALA A 527 -24.79 -5.86 -43.99
C ALA A 527 -25.19 -6.17 -45.44
N GLY A 528 -25.38 -7.44 -45.78
CA GLY A 528 -25.74 -7.92 -47.12
C GLY A 528 -24.64 -8.75 -47.79
N PRO A 529 -24.93 -9.37 -48.96
CA PRO A 529 -24.02 -10.31 -49.59
C PRO A 529 -22.68 -9.66 -49.95
N THR A 530 -21.61 -10.42 -49.72
CA THR A 530 -20.25 -10.01 -50.02
C THR A 530 -20.09 -9.66 -51.50
N PHE A 531 -19.62 -8.46 -51.79
CA PHE A 531 -19.42 -7.97 -53.15
C PHE A 531 -18.03 -8.37 -53.65
N SER A 532 -17.94 -9.51 -54.32
CA SER A 532 -16.72 -9.98 -55.01
C SER A 532 -16.51 -9.31 -56.37
N GLY A 533 -17.56 -8.75 -56.97
CA GLY A 533 -17.48 -8.00 -58.23
C GLY A 533 -18.84 -7.77 -58.87
N LEU A 534 -18.88 -6.87 -59.86
CA LEU A 534 -20.14 -6.53 -60.55
C LEU A 534 -20.74 -7.74 -61.27
N ARG A 535 -19.89 -8.63 -61.82
CA ARG A 535 -20.35 -9.88 -62.45
C ARG A 535 -21.00 -10.80 -61.42
N ASP A 536 -20.32 -11.13 -60.33
CA ASP A 536 -20.85 -12.05 -59.33
C ASP A 536 -22.14 -11.52 -58.68
N ALA A 537 -22.22 -10.20 -58.43
CA ALA A 537 -23.44 -9.57 -57.95
C ALA A 537 -24.59 -9.63 -58.97
N MET A 538 -24.31 -9.44 -60.27
CA MET A 538 -25.31 -9.65 -61.33
C MET A 538 -25.75 -11.11 -61.40
N THR A 539 -24.81 -12.07 -61.32
CA THR A 539 -25.10 -13.52 -61.28
C THR A 539 -26.00 -13.86 -60.11
N TYR A 540 -25.68 -13.34 -58.91
CA TYR A 540 -26.48 -13.57 -57.71
C TYR A 540 -27.92 -13.06 -57.87
N GLU A 541 -28.11 -11.79 -58.27
CA GLU A 541 -29.45 -11.22 -58.43
C GLU A 541 -30.25 -11.91 -59.54
N LEU A 542 -29.59 -12.29 -60.64
CA LEU A 542 -30.22 -13.08 -61.71
C LEU A 542 -30.64 -14.46 -61.21
N THR A 543 -29.80 -15.13 -60.42
CA THR A 543 -30.12 -16.45 -59.86
C THR A 543 -31.29 -16.36 -58.87
N GLN A 544 -31.32 -15.34 -58.01
CA GLN A 544 -32.44 -15.08 -57.09
C GLN A 544 -33.75 -14.77 -57.83
N ALA A 545 -33.68 -14.17 -59.02
CA ALA A 545 -34.83 -13.89 -59.88
C ALA A 545 -35.26 -15.08 -60.76
N GLY A 546 -34.71 -16.28 -60.56
CA GLY A 546 -35.05 -17.47 -61.36
C GLY A 546 -34.26 -17.59 -62.67
N GLY A 547 -33.10 -16.94 -62.75
CA GLY A 547 -32.12 -17.08 -63.85
C GLY A 547 -32.16 -15.96 -64.90
N SER A 548 -33.16 -15.08 -64.88
CA SER A 548 -33.25 -13.95 -65.82
C SER A 548 -34.03 -12.77 -65.26
N MET A 549 -33.75 -11.56 -65.73
CA MET A 549 -34.57 -10.37 -65.46
C MET A 549 -34.42 -9.33 -66.56
N THR A 550 -35.35 -8.36 -66.65
CA THR A 550 -35.19 -7.29 -67.63
C THR A 550 -33.97 -6.42 -67.30
N LEU A 551 -33.29 -5.87 -68.31
CA LEU A 551 -32.16 -4.96 -68.09
C LEU A 551 -32.55 -3.76 -67.22
N LYS A 552 -33.81 -3.30 -67.32
CA LYS A 552 -34.33 -2.18 -66.52
C LYS A 552 -34.39 -2.57 -65.04
N GLU A 553 -34.92 -3.74 -64.73
CA GLU A 553 -34.99 -4.28 -63.36
C GLU A 553 -33.59 -4.56 -62.81
N LEU A 554 -32.72 -5.22 -63.59
CA LEU A 554 -31.34 -5.47 -63.18
C LEU A 554 -30.61 -4.17 -62.88
N THR A 555 -30.74 -3.18 -63.74
CA THR A 555 -30.14 -1.87 -63.52
C THR A 555 -30.68 -1.21 -62.26
N ALA A 556 -31.99 -1.28 -62.01
CA ALA A 556 -32.60 -0.71 -60.81
C ALA A 556 -32.08 -1.39 -59.53
N VAL A 557 -32.09 -2.72 -59.48
CA VAL A 557 -31.59 -3.51 -58.34
C VAL A 557 -30.10 -3.26 -58.10
N MET A 558 -29.28 -3.30 -59.16
CA MET A 558 -27.84 -3.09 -59.08
C MET A 558 -27.47 -1.66 -58.65
N VAL A 559 -28.23 -0.65 -59.09
CA VAL A 559 -28.03 0.74 -58.62
C VAL A 559 -28.44 0.87 -57.16
N GLN A 560 -29.61 0.35 -56.78
CA GLN A 560 -30.19 0.54 -55.45
C GLN A 560 -29.44 -0.24 -54.37
N ARG A 561 -29.17 -1.53 -54.59
CA ARG A 561 -28.52 -2.41 -53.60
C ARG A 561 -27.00 -2.29 -53.64
N HIS A 562 -26.41 -2.33 -54.83
CA HIS A 562 -24.96 -2.47 -55.01
C HIS A 562 -24.23 -1.15 -55.35
N GLY A 563 -24.98 -0.07 -55.62
CA GLY A 563 -24.42 1.25 -55.96
C GLY A 563 -23.77 1.30 -57.35
N ALA A 564 -24.20 0.44 -58.28
CA ALA A 564 -23.60 0.34 -59.61
C ALA A 564 -23.95 1.51 -60.51
N ALA A 565 -22.99 1.92 -61.35
CA ALA A 565 -23.28 2.85 -62.43
C ALA A 565 -24.14 2.14 -63.49
N ARG A 566 -25.23 2.79 -63.93
CA ARG A 566 -26.15 2.23 -64.95
C ARG A 566 -25.42 1.81 -66.23
N GLY A 567 -24.43 2.60 -66.64
CA GLY A 567 -23.57 2.29 -67.80
C GLY A 567 -22.78 1.01 -67.63
N SER A 568 -22.21 0.76 -66.44
CA SER A 568 -21.44 -0.46 -66.16
C SER A 568 -22.34 -1.69 -66.18
N VAL A 569 -23.54 -1.65 -65.58
CA VAL A 569 -24.49 -2.77 -65.65
C VAL A 569 -24.81 -3.10 -67.11
N ARG A 570 -25.12 -2.08 -67.92
CA ARG A 570 -25.42 -2.24 -69.34
C ARG A 570 -24.28 -2.86 -70.15
N VAL A 571 -23.04 -2.45 -69.86
CA VAL A 571 -21.84 -2.98 -70.53
C VAL A 571 -21.64 -4.45 -70.15
N TYR A 572 -21.71 -4.79 -68.87
CA TYR A 572 -21.49 -6.15 -68.40
C TYR A 572 -22.62 -7.12 -68.77
N SER A 573 -23.87 -6.65 -68.90
CA SER A 573 -24.99 -7.47 -69.39
C SER A 573 -24.81 -8.01 -70.81
N ASN A 574 -23.90 -7.42 -71.59
CA ASN A 574 -23.56 -7.84 -72.95
C ASN A 574 -22.25 -8.65 -73.02
N GLN A 575 -21.66 -9.02 -71.87
CA GLN A 575 -20.40 -9.76 -71.79
C GLN A 575 -20.60 -11.10 -71.09
N ALA A 576 -19.81 -12.11 -71.49
CA ALA A 576 -19.75 -13.39 -70.77
C ALA A 576 -19.47 -13.17 -69.27
N PRO A 577 -20.17 -13.88 -68.37
CA PRO A 577 -21.07 -15.02 -68.62
C PRO A 577 -22.54 -14.64 -68.91
N PHE A 578 -22.87 -13.38 -69.18
CA PHE A 578 -24.24 -12.94 -69.42
C PHE A 578 -24.57 -12.85 -70.90
N GLN A 579 -25.83 -13.09 -71.23
CA GLN A 579 -26.39 -12.82 -72.54
C GLN A 579 -27.62 -11.91 -72.41
N ARG A 580 -27.83 -11.09 -73.43
CA ARG A 580 -28.99 -10.19 -73.49
C ARG A 580 -29.77 -10.43 -74.78
N VAL A 581 -31.02 -10.87 -74.63
CA VAL A 581 -31.95 -11.15 -75.74
C VAL A 581 -33.24 -10.37 -75.48
N ASP A 582 -33.68 -9.57 -76.45
CA ASP A 582 -34.91 -8.76 -76.38
C ASP A 582 -35.06 -7.90 -75.11
N GLY A 583 -33.94 -7.43 -74.56
CA GLY A 583 -33.92 -6.60 -73.35
C GLY A 583 -33.95 -7.37 -72.04
N VAL A 584 -34.02 -8.70 -72.07
CA VAL A 584 -33.88 -9.59 -70.92
C VAL A 584 -32.42 -10.02 -70.81
N VAL A 585 -31.87 -10.01 -69.58
CA VAL A 585 -30.53 -10.48 -69.26
C VAL A 585 -30.65 -11.82 -68.56
N SER A 586 -29.84 -12.81 -68.98
CA SER A 586 -29.75 -14.13 -68.36
C SER A 586 -28.29 -14.60 -68.28
N ILE A 587 -28.03 -15.61 -67.45
CA ILE A 587 -26.74 -16.29 -67.43
C ILE A 587 -26.69 -17.17 -68.70
N ALA A 588 -25.65 -16.99 -69.52
CA ALA A 588 -25.42 -17.81 -70.69
C ALA A 588 -25.15 -19.25 -70.23
N SER A 589 -25.99 -20.17 -70.71
CA SER A 589 -25.92 -21.61 -70.45
C SER A 589 -24.72 -22.28 -71.09
#